data_AF-A0A7S1Y380-F1
#
_entry.id   AF-A0A7S1Y380-F1
#
_cell.length_a   1.000
_cell.length_b   1.000
_cell.length_c   1.000
_cell.angle_alpha   90.00
_cell.angle_beta   90.00
_cell.angle_gamma   90.00
#
_symmetry.space_group_name_H-M   'P 1'
#
loop_
_entity.id
_entity.type
_entity.pdbx_description
1 polymer ?
#
loop_
_entity_poly.entity_id
_entity_poly.type
_entity_poly.pdbx_seq_one_letter_code
_entity_poly.pdbx_strand_id
1 'polypeptide(L)'
;ERSLQYYDMYPGDVPLVKRIVQALLQQPALLPSGGKLTARRFLNLGLSLGGSPSSFASMHALLTSAFLGDEDSTEFSRAFLKHMDSAQSFDDHPIYFLLHESIYADGPETSSTTWAAHRAYEDLIKTSPEFDYK
;
A
#
# COMPACT_ATOMS: atom_id res chain seq x y z
N GLU A 1 11.03 -1.81 9.54
CA GLU A 1 11.71 -3.13 9.61
C GLU A 1 11.13 -4.15 8.64
N ARG A 2 9.86 -4.57 8.76
CA ARG A 2 9.25 -5.58 7.86
C ARG A 2 9.29 -5.23 6.38
N SER A 3 9.05 -3.97 6.01
CA SER A 3 9.16 -3.53 4.61
C SER A 3 10.58 -3.64 4.06
N LEU A 4 11.60 -3.39 4.88
CA LEU A 4 13.00 -3.56 4.47
C LEU A 4 13.32 -5.04 4.26
N GLN A 5 12.92 -5.91 5.20
CA GLN A 5 13.08 -7.36 5.07
C GLN A 5 12.38 -7.92 3.83
N TYR A 6 11.22 -7.37 3.49
CA TYR A 6 10.51 -7.72 2.26
C TYR A 6 11.33 -7.36 1.01
N TYR A 7 11.83 -6.13 0.93
CA TYR A 7 12.62 -5.68 -0.22
C TYR A 7 14.01 -6.31 -0.28
N ASP A 8 14.60 -6.73 0.84
CA ASP A 8 15.82 -7.54 0.86
C ASP A 8 15.58 -8.91 0.20
N MET A 9 14.38 -9.49 0.36
CA MET A 9 14.00 -10.76 -0.27
C MET A 9 13.58 -10.61 -1.73
N TYR A 10 12.87 -9.52 -2.06
CA TYR A 10 12.35 -9.23 -3.40
C TYR A 10 12.76 -7.82 -3.86
N PRO A 11 14.05 -7.60 -4.19
CA PRO A 11 14.54 -6.27 -4.57
C PRO A 11 13.91 -5.76 -5.88
N GLY A 12 13.51 -6.67 -6.77
CA GLY A 12 12.80 -6.36 -8.02
C GLY A 12 11.41 -5.75 -7.82
N ASP A 13 10.84 -5.82 -6.62
CA ASP A 13 9.52 -5.27 -6.36
C ASP A 13 9.55 -3.76 -6.11
N VAL A 14 10.70 -3.19 -5.73
CA VAL A 14 10.85 -1.73 -5.55
C VAL A 14 10.48 -0.96 -6.83
N PRO A 15 11.08 -1.22 -8.01
CA PRO A 15 10.70 -0.53 -9.24
C PRO A 15 9.25 -0.83 -9.66
N LEU A 16 8.74 -2.02 -9.37
CA LEU A 16 7.37 -2.41 -9.69
C LEU A 16 6.35 -1.63 -8.85
N VAL A 17 6.58 -1.48 -7.54
CA VAL A 17 5.79 -0.64 -6.64
C VAL A 17 5.82 0.81 -7.12
N LYS A 18 7.00 1.35 -7.47
CA LYS A 18 7.12 2.72 -8.00
C LYS A 18 6.28 2.90 -9.27
N ARG A 19 6.35 1.96 -10.21
CA ARG A 19 5.55 1.98 -11.44
C ARG A 19 4.04 1.96 -11.15
N ILE A 20 3.58 1.09 -10.25
CA ILE A 20 2.16 1.03 -9.85
C ILE A 20 1.71 2.36 -9.22
N VAL A 21 2.52 2.91 -8.30
CA VAL A 21 2.21 4.18 -7.64
C VAL A 21 2.14 5.31 -8.66
N GLN A 22 3.10 5.42 -9.57
CA GLN A 22 3.11 6.44 -10.62
C GLN A 22 1.88 6.34 -11.51
N ALA A 23 1.52 5.13 -11.97
CA ALA A 23 0.31 4.91 -12.76
C ALA A 23 -0.96 5.36 -12.01
N LEU A 24 -1.07 5.03 -10.71
CA LEU A 24 -2.21 5.42 -9.87
C LEU A 24 -2.24 6.91 -9.49
N LEU A 25 -1.10 7.59 -9.46
CA LEU A 25 -1.01 9.05 -9.29
C LEU A 25 -1.50 9.79 -10.52
N GLN A 26 -1.23 9.26 -11.72
CA GLN A 26 -1.75 9.82 -12.98
C GLN A 26 -3.25 9.52 -13.14
N GLN A 27 -3.66 8.28 -12.91
CA GLN A 27 -5.05 7.87 -13.06
C GLN A 27 -5.42 6.78 -12.03
N PRO A 28 -6.25 7.11 -11.02
CA PRO A 28 -6.83 6.10 -10.14
C PRO A 28 -7.64 5.07 -10.92
N ALA A 29 -7.45 3.78 -10.62
CA ALA A 29 -8.15 2.68 -11.28
C ALA A 29 -9.53 2.43 -10.65
N LEU A 30 -10.48 1.92 -11.45
CA LEU A 30 -11.79 1.47 -10.94
C LEU A 30 -11.69 0.04 -10.42
N LEU A 31 -12.22 -0.19 -9.23
CA LEU A 31 -12.33 -1.53 -8.65
C LEU A 31 -13.64 -2.20 -9.07
N PRO A 32 -13.68 -3.55 -9.10
CA PRO A 32 -14.90 -4.29 -9.45
C PRO A 32 -16.13 -3.96 -8.59
N SER A 33 -15.94 -3.61 -7.31
CA SER A 33 -16.99 -3.16 -6.39
C SER A 33 -17.54 -1.75 -6.69
N GLY A 34 -16.89 -0.98 -7.56
CA GLY A 34 -17.26 0.41 -7.88
C GLY A 34 -16.44 1.48 -7.14
N GLY A 35 -15.57 1.08 -6.21
CA GLY A 35 -14.60 1.98 -5.57
C GLY A 35 -13.46 2.39 -6.51
N LYS A 36 -12.62 3.33 -6.04
CA LYS A 36 -11.37 3.69 -6.72
C LYS A 36 -10.17 3.12 -5.97
N LEU A 37 -9.22 2.60 -6.73
CA LEU A 37 -7.88 2.31 -6.25
C LEU A 37 -7.01 3.55 -6.49
N THR A 38 -6.60 4.21 -5.40
CA THR A 38 -5.65 5.33 -5.43
C THR A 38 -4.27 4.86 -5.03
N ALA A 39 -3.23 5.64 -5.36
CA ALA A 39 -1.86 5.37 -4.92
C ALA A 39 -1.76 5.18 -3.40
N ARG A 40 -2.44 6.05 -2.62
CA ARG A 40 -2.48 5.95 -1.16
C ARG A 40 -3.14 4.67 -0.68
N ARG A 41 -4.26 4.28 -1.30
CA ARG A 41 -4.96 3.02 -0.98
C ARG A 41 -4.07 1.82 -1.30
N PHE A 42 -3.39 1.82 -2.44
CA PHE A 42 -2.43 0.78 -2.79
C PHE A 42 -1.30 0.65 -1.74
N LEU A 43 -0.69 1.77 -1.33
CA LEU A 43 0.39 1.75 -0.34
C LEU A 43 -0.04 1.21 1.04
N ASN A 44 -1.33 1.31 1.40
CA ASN A 44 -1.84 0.68 2.62
C ASN A 44 -1.74 -0.86 2.61
N LEU A 45 -1.52 -1.49 1.46
CA LEU A 45 -1.32 -2.94 1.37
C LEU A 45 -0.09 -3.41 2.15
N GLY A 46 0.87 -2.50 2.42
CA GLY A 46 2.02 -2.74 3.29
C GLY A 46 1.65 -3.18 4.71
N LEU A 47 0.44 -2.89 5.20
CA LEU A 47 -0.08 -3.40 6.48
C LEU A 47 -0.04 -4.95 6.55
N SER A 48 -0.22 -5.62 5.41
CA SER A 48 -0.21 -7.09 5.36
C SER A 48 1.17 -7.70 5.66
N LEU A 49 2.28 -6.94 5.51
CA LEU A 49 3.64 -7.40 5.82
C LEU A 49 3.88 -7.61 7.33
N GLY A 50 3.06 -7.00 8.18
CA GLY A 50 3.07 -7.22 9.62
C GLY A 50 2.50 -8.59 10.03
N GLY A 51 1.87 -9.31 9.11
CA GLY A 51 1.24 -10.61 9.35
C GLY A 51 2.18 -11.81 9.26
N SER A 52 1.59 -12.93 8.82
CA SER A 52 2.26 -14.23 8.64
C SER A 52 3.50 -14.14 7.74
N PRO A 53 4.53 -14.99 7.92
CA PRO A 53 5.65 -15.11 6.99
C PRO A 53 5.24 -15.37 5.52
N SER A 54 4.08 -15.99 5.29
CA SER A 54 3.53 -16.21 3.95
C SER A 54 3.11 -14.92 3.24
N SER A 55 2.95 -13.80 3.96
CA SER A 55 2.53 -12.52 3.40
C SER A 55 3.51 -11.97 2.37
N PHE A 56 4.80 -12.26 2.49
CA PHE A 56 5.82 -11.77 1.57
C PHE A 56 5.65 -12.39 0.18
N ALA A 57 5.55 -13.73 0.12
CA ALA A 57 5.32 -14.42 -1.15
C ALA A 57 3.99 -14.03 -1.80
N SER A 58 2.93 -13.87 -1.00
CA SER A 58 1.62 -13.41 -1.51
C SER A 58 1.68 -11.98 -2.05
N MET A 59 2.40 -11.08 -1.37
CA MET A 59 2.59 -9.71 -1.86
C MET A 59 3.38 -9.69 -3.16
N HIS A 60 4.48 -10.44 -3.23
CA HIS A 60 5.28 -10.55 -4.46
C HIS A 60 4.45 -11.08 -5.63
N ALA A 61 3.67 -12.15 -5.42
CA ALA A 61 2.77 -12.70 -6.43
C ALA A 61 1.70 -11.70 -6.88
N LEU A 62 1.16 -10.91 -5.95
CA LEU A 62 0.20 -9.86 -6.28
C LEU A 62 0.84 -8.77 -7.14
N LEU A 63 2.00 -8.24 -6.73
CA LEU A 63 2.68 -7.15 -7.44
C LEU A 63 3.08 -7.58 -8.85
N THR A 64 3.65 -8.78 -9.01
CA THR A 64 4.03 -9.34 -10.31
C THR A 64 2.84 -9.54 -11.26
N SER A 65 1.62 -9.66 -10.72
CA SER A 65 0.38 -9.78 -11.50
C SER A 65 -0.29 -8.43 -11.83
N ALA A 66 0.32 -7.29 -11.49
CA ALA A 66 -0.34 -5.99 -11.50
C ALA A 66 -0.78 -5.52 -12.89
N PHE A 67 0.05 -5.68 -13.92
CA PHE A 67 -0.19 -5.14 -15.27
C PHE A 67 -0.62 -6.20 -16.28
N LEU A 68 -1.37 -5.79 -17.30
CA LEU A 68 -1.67 -6.61 -18.48
C LEU A 68 -0.63 -6.34 -19.58
N GLY A 69 0.19 -7.34 -19.92
CA GLY A 69 1.15 -7.25 -21.02
C GLY A 69 2.54 -6.81 -20.59
N ASP A 70 3.27 -6.19 -21.52
CA ASP A 70 4.70 -5.91 -21.39
C ASP A 70 5.01 -4.73 -20.44
N GLU A 71 6.30 -4.39 -20.31
CA GLU A 71 6.81 -3.38 -19.38
C GLU A 71 6.23 -1.96 -19.58
N ASP A 72 5.68 -1.65 -20.75
CA ASP A 72 5.11 -0.33 -21.07
C ASP A 72 3.60 -0.21 -20.78
N SER A 73 2.94 -1.30 -20.40
CA SER A 73 1.50 -1.25 -20.13
C SER A 73 1.18 -0.44 -18.89
N THR A 74 0.19 0.46 -18.98
CA THR A 74 -0.37 1.18 -17.83
C THR A 74 -1.70 0.58 -17.36
N GLU A 75 -2.18 -0.47 -18.03
CA GLU A 75 -3.46 -1.10 -17.72
C GLU A 75 -3.30 -2.17 -16.64
N PHE A 76 -4.03 -2.03 -15.55
CA PHE A 76 -4.03 -3.00 -14.46
C PHE A 76 -4.82 -4.25 -14.82
N SER A 77 -4.31 -5.41 -14.42
CA SER A 77 -5.00 -6.68 -14.62
C SER A 77 -6.26 -6.77 -13.77
N ARG A 78 -7.31 -7.39 -14.35
CA ARG A 78 -8.56 -7.64 -13.63
C ARG A 78 -8.34 -8.49 -12.37
N ALA A 79 -7.38 -9.42 -12.41
CA ALA A 79 -7.01 -10.26 -11.28
C ALA A 79 -6.42 -9.42 -10.14
N PHE A 80 -5.48 -8.52 -10.46
CA PHE A 80 -4.90 -7.57 -9.50
C PHE A 80 -5.98 -6.68 -8.89
N LEU A 81 -6.81 -6.04 -9.72
CA LEU A 81 -7.88 -5.15 -9.23
C LEU A 81 -8.88 -5.89 -8.34
N LYS A 82 -9.27 -7.12 -8.70
CA LYS A 82 -10.15 -7.95 -7.85
C LYS A 82 -9.49 -8.32 -6.53
N HIS A 83 -8.20 -8.61 -6.53
CA HIS A 83 -7.47 -8.91 -5.30
C HIS A 83 -7.40 -7.68 -4.39
N MET A 84 -7.04 -6.52 -4.94
CA MET A 84 -7.01 -5.24 -4.22
C MET A 84 -8.35 -4.90 -3.57
N ASP A 85 -9.44 -5.18 -4.27
CA ASP A 85 -10.81 -4.97 -3.77
C ASP A 85 -11.09 -5.84 -2.54
N SER A 86 -10.74 -7.13 -2.60
CA SER A 86 -10.94 -8.08 -1.50
C SER A 86 -9.98 -7.90 -0.32
N ALA A 87 -8.75 -7.44 -0.58
CA ALA A 87 -7.72 -7.29 0.45
C ALA A 87 -7.99 -6.08 1.36
N GLN A 88 -8.84 -5.15 0.92
CA GLN A 88 -9.07 -3.86 1.58
C GLN A 88 -10.57 -3.57 1.68
N SER A 89 -11.34 -4.52 2.21
CA SER A 89 -12.77 -4.41 2.49
C SER A 89 -13.08 -3.54 3.71
N PHE A 90 -12.55 -2.31 3.72
CA PHE A 90 -12.81 -1.32 4.76
C PHE A 90 -14.27 -0.85 4.78
N ASP A 91 -14.96 -1.00 3.65
CA ASP A 91 -16.37 -0.65 3.49
C ASP A 91 -17.27 -1.46 4.46
N ASP A 92 -16.89 -2.70 4.77
CA ASP A 92 -17.61 -3.57 5.71
C ASP A 92 -17.08 -3.49 7.16
N HIS A 93 -15.96 -2.80 7.39
CA HIS A 93 -15.27 -2.71 8.69
C HIS A 93 -14.94 -1.25 9.09
N PRO A 94 -15.92 -0.34 9.15
CA PRO A 94 -15.68 1.10 9.32
C PRO A 94 -15.03 1.46 10.68
N ILE A 95 -15.31 0.68 11.73
CA ILE A 95 -14.73 0.90 13.06
C ILE A 95 -13.22 0.66 13.04
N TYR A 96 -12.76 -0.37 12.32
CA TYR A 96 -11.34 -0.69 12.22
C TYR A 96 -10.57 0.49 11.60
N PHE A 97 -11.12 1.07 10.53
CA PHE A 97 -10.50 2.22 9.86
C PHE A 97 -10.42 3.45 10.77
N LEU A 98 -11.50 3.77 11.50
CA LEU A 98 -11.53 4.95 12.38
C LEU A 98 -10.58 4.82 13.57
N LEU A 99 -10.49 3.64 14.17
CA LEU A 99 -9.66 3.42 15.36
C LEU A 99 -8.17 3.22 15.03
N HIS A 100 -7.80 2.99 13.78
CA HIS A 100 -6.43 2.63 13.44
C HIS A 100 -5.41 3.75 13.74
N GLU A 101 -5.83 5.03 13.73
CA GLU A 101 -4.94 6.13 14.15
C GLU A 101 -4.70 6.12 15.67
N SER A 102 -5.69 5.70 16.45
CA SER A 102 -5.61 5.73 17.92
C SER A 102 -4.54 4.79 18.50
N ILE A 103 -4.12 3.76 17.74
CA ILE A 103 -3.06 2.84 18.17
C ILE A 103 -1.69 3.50 18.23
N TYR A 104 -1.53 4.67 17.60
CA TYR A 104 -0.31 5.46 17.60
C TYR A 104 -0.30 6.55 18.67
N ALA A 105 -1.33 6.61 19.54
CA ALA A 105 -1.31 7.49 20.70
C ALA A 105 -0.28 6.99 21.72
N ASP A 106 0.68 7.84 22.10
CA ASP A 106 1.75 7.46 23.03
C ASP A 106 1.58 8.14 24.39
N GLY A 107 0.82 7.48 25.26
CA GLY A 107 0.71 7.84 26.67
C GLY A 107 -0.17 9.07 27.00
N PRO A 108 -0.33 9.38 28.29
CA PRO A 108 -1.29 10.37 28.79
C PRO A 108 -0.91 11.83 28.47
N GLU A 109 0.34 12.11 28.08
CA GLU A 109 0.79 13.48 27.79
C GLU A 109 0.55 13.91 26.34
N THR A 110 0.54 12.97 25.37
CA THR A 110 0.16 13.27 23.99
C THR A 110 -1.36 13.12 23.83
N SER A 111 -2.10 14.14 24.24
CA SER A 111 -3.57 14.19 24.15
C SER A 111 -4.13 14.18 22.71
N SER A 112 -3.27 14.31 21.69
CA SER A 112 -3.63 14.19 20.28
C SER A 112 -2.52 13.48 19.51
N THR A 113 -2.87 12.48 18.69
CA THR A 113 -1.91 11.83 17.78
C THR A 113 -1.37 12.80 16.73
N THR A 114 -2.07 13.92 16.50
CA THR A 114 -1.78 14.92 15.46
C THR A 114 -1.60 14.30 14.06
N TRP A 115 -2.20 13.13 13.81
CA TRP A 115 -1.97 12.28 12.62
C TRP A 115 -0.56 11.69 12.54
N ALA A 116 -0.12 11.00 13.59
CA ALA A 116 1.24 10.50 13.74
C ALA A 116 1.65 9.57 12.59
N ALA A 117 0.76 8.65 12.20
CA ALA A 117 1.01 7.73 11.09
C ALA A 117 1.18 8.46 9.75
N HIS A 118 0.37 9.50 9.52
CA HIS A 118 0.48 10.31 8.31
C HIS A 118 1.78 11.12 8.30
N ARG A 119 2.15 11.77 9.40
CA ARG A 119 3.40 12.54 9.49
C ARG A 119 4.62 11.65 9.31
N ALA A 120 4.66 10.50 9.97
CA ALA A 120 5.75 9.54 9.82
C ALA A 120 5.93 9.09 8.36
N TYR A 121 4.82 8.88 7.63
CA TYR A 121 4.87 8.61 6.20
C TYR A 121 5.43 9.79 5.40
N GLU A 122 4.94 11.02 5.65
CA GLU A 122 5.41 12.21 4.93
C GLU A 122 6.90 12.47 5.17
N ASP A 123 7.39 12.20 6.38
CA ASP A 123 8.80 12.33 6.70
C ASP A 123 9.63 11.23 6.04
N LEU A 124 9.15 9.97 6.02
CA LEU A 124 9.82 8.87 5.35
C LEU A 124 10.01 9.15 3.84
N ILE A 125 8.99 9.69 3.17
CA ILE A 125 9.09 10.07 1.75
C ILE A 125 10.18 11.13 1.52
N LYS A 126 10.32 12.10 2.45
CA LYS A 126 11.34 13.15 2.32
C LYS A 126 12.75 12.62 2.55
N THR A 127 12.92 11.63 3.42
CA THR A 127 14.25 11.17 3.87
C THR A 127 14.80 10.00 3.06
N SER A 128 13.94 9.19 2.43
CA SER A 128 14.31 7.96 1.72
C SER A 128 13.97 8.03 0.23
N PRO A 129 14.96 8.22 -0.68
CA PRO A 129 14.74 8.30 -2.12
C PRO A 129 14.07 7.06 -2.73
N GLU A 130 14.26 5.89 -2.12
CA GLU A 130 13.59 4.64 -2.48
C GLU A 130 12.07 4.70 -2.28
N PHE A 131 11.58 5.57 -1.40
CA PHE A 131 10.16 5.81 -1.13
C PHE A 131 9.66 7.15 -1.66
N ASP A 132 10.49 7.87 -2.42
CA ASP A 132 10.01 8.96 -3.26
C ASP A 132 9.36 8.39 -4.52
N TYR A 133 8.06 8.64 -4.63
CA TYR A 133 7.20 8.16 -5.70
C TYR A 133 6.74 9.29 -6.65
N LYS A 134 7.22 10.52 -6.43
CA LYS A 134 6.92 11.68 -7.29
C LYS A 134 7.84 11.74 -8.52
#